data_AF-A0A5J4TY39-F1
#
_entry.id   AF-A0A5J4TY39-F1
#
_cell.length_a   1.000
_cell.length_b   1.000
_cell.length_c   1.000
_cell.angle_alpha   90.00
_cell.angle_beta   90.00
_cell.angle_gamma   90.00
#
_symmetry.space_group_name_H-M   'P 1'
#
loop_
_entity.id
_entity.type
_entity.pdbx_description
1 polymer ?
#
loop_
_entity_poly.entity_id
_entity_poly.type
_entity_poly.pdbx_seq_one_letter_code
_entity_poly.pdbx_strand_id
1 'polypeptide(L)'
;MDSYSQQYNTILLVLFIVISILIIILSLIFFVTLPIQLIQIADRTAHIELIGKVKNEEDIVVWTEDLNTSVKRIDDALQAITKTLSNAVRCVDYKEDKEVVIEVMDELIVQLMAHQTDEEELMQKYKFPSSLELAHKSAHVSIIRKVISFHDEMVKSMPSVNESIIFCSTLLPSHIHSQDAELALFLSEKVPKDVLDREVVFNEVRIPPSLDAFNNGPNASMIEKIQFDKLIDRIKEELEERLQYEKEEELKQEEQQKAQS
;
A
#
# COMPACT_ATOMS: atom_id res chain seq x y z
N MET A 1 45.77 -61.56 -7.76
CA MET A 1 44.39 -61.04 -7.65
C MET A 1 44.26 -60.02 -6.52
N ASP A 2 45.04 -60.16 -5.44
CA ASP A 2 44.93 -59.33 -4.23
C ASP A 2 45.29 -57.85 -4.43
N SER A 3 46.30 -57.53 -5.26
CA SER A 3 46.69 -56.13 -5.55
C SER A 3 45.59 -55.34 -6.28
N TYR A 4 44.91 -55.97 -7.25
CA TYR A 4 43.79 -55.35 -7.95
C TYR A 4 42.57 -55.14 -7.03
N SER A 5 42.32 -56.08 -6.11
CA SER A 5 41.29 -55.92 -5.07
C SER A 5 41.64 -54.79 -4.09
N GLN A 6 42.91 -54.64 -3.72
CA GLN A 6 43.39 -53.57 -2.85
C GLN A 6 43.27 -52.19 -3.49
N GLN A 7 43.59 -52.06 -4.78
CA GLN A 7 43.40 -50.83 -5.55
C GLN A 7 41.91 -50.45 -5.66
N TYR A 8 41.04 -51.40 -5.93
CA TYR A 8 39.59 -51.18 -5.98
C TYR A 8 39.03 -50.71 -4.63
N ASN A 9 39.42 -51.35 -3.53
CA ASN A 9 39.00 -50.95 -2.19
C ASN A 9 39.50 -49.55 -1.81
N THR A 10 40.70 -49.16 -2.28
CA THR A 10 41.28 -47.83 -2.03
C THR A 10 40.50 -46.76 -2.81
N ILE A 11 40.17 -47.02 -4.07
CA ILE A 11 39.36 -46.11 -4.90
C ILE A 11 37.96 -45.93 -4.30
N LEU A 12 37.32 -47.03 -3.87
CA LEU A 12 36.02 -46.97 -3.19
C LEU A 12 36.06 -46.15 -1.91
N LEU A 13 37.12 -46.30 -1.10
CA LEU A 13 37.30 -45.55 0.13
C LEU A 13 37.45 -44.05 -0.14
N VAL A 14 38.27 -43.67 -1.14
CA VAL A 14 38.45 -42.27 -1.53
C VAL A 14 37.14 -41.68 -2.05
N LEU A 15 36.41 -42.42 -2.90
CA LEU A 15 35.10 -42.00 -3.41
C LEU A 15 34.10 -41.78 -2.27
N PHE A 16 34.06 -42.69 -1.30
CA PHE A 16 33.22 -42.58 -0.12
C PHE A 16 33.54 -41.32 0.71
N ILE A 17 34.83 -41.04 0.94
CA ILE A 17 35.26 -39.84 1.67
C ILE A 17 34.86 -38.56 0.93
N VAL A 18 35.09 -38.50 -0.39
CA VAL A 18 34.73 -37.32 -1.20
C VAL A 18 33.22 -37.08 -1.19
N ILE A 19 32.42 -38.14 -1.39
CA ILE A 19 30.95 -38.04 -1.33
C ILE A 19 30.50 -37.58 0.05
N SER A 20 31.11 -38.10 1.12
CA SER A 20 30.78 -37.70 2.50
C SER A 20 31.07 -36.22 2.74
N ILE A 21 32.20 -35.71 2.26
CA ILE A 21 32.54 -34.28 2.35
C ILE A 21 31.55 -33.43 1.56
N LEU A 22 31.14 -33.87 0.37
CA LEU A 22 30.22 -33.15 -0.50
C LEU A 22 28.81 -33.07 0.13
N ILE A 23 28.37 -34.15 0.78
CA ILE A 23 27.13 -34.18 1.58
C ILE A 23 27.23 -33.22 2.77
N ILE A 24 28.37 -33.17 3.46
CA ILE A 24 28.58 -32.24 4.58
C ILE A 24 28.50 -30.79 4.10
N ILE A 25 29.14 -30.44 2.99
CA ILE A 25 29.09 -29.08 2.42
C ILE A 25 27.67 -28.73 1.97
N LEU A 26 26.99 -29.63 1.25
CA LEU A 26 25.60 -29.43 0.82
C LEU A 26 24.68 -29.25 2.03
N SER A 27 24.88 -30.05 3.08
CA SER A 27 24.14 -29.92 4.33
C SER A 27 24.39 -28.58 5.00
N LEU A 28 25.63 -28.07 5.04
CA LEU A 28 25.95 -26.77 5.61
C LEU A 28 25.33 -25.61 4.81
N ILE A 29 25.33 -25.69 3.48
CA ILE A 29 24.67 -24.69 2.63
C ILE A 29 23.17 -24.67 2.94
N PHE A 30 22.51 -25.83 2.91
CA PHE A 30 21.08 -25.94 3.17
C PHE A 30 20.72 -25.52 4.61
N PHE A 31 21.53 -25.89 5.60
CA PHE A 31 21.30 -25.56 7.02
C PHE A 31 21.54 -24.07 7.34
N VAL A 32 22.28 -23.34 6.49
CA VAL A 32 22.52 -21.89 6.64
C VAL A 32 21.54 -21.06 5.80
N THR A 33 21.08 -21.54 4.64
CA THR A 33 20.13 -20.79 3.78
C THR A 33 18.67 -21.00 4.16
N LEU A 34 18.29 -22.21 4.62
CA LEU A 34 16.91 -22.49 5.05
C LEU A 34 16.42 -21.63 6.24
N PRO A 35 17.22 -21.35 7.29
CA PRO A 35 16.77 -20.51 8.40
C PRO A 35 16.40 -19.09 7.96
N ILE A 36 17.11 -18.52 6.97
CA ILE A 36 16.87 -17.16 6.47
C ILE A 36 15.56 -17.10 5.67
N GLN A 37 15.30 -18.09 4.80
CA GLN A 37 14.06 -18.16 4.03
C GLN A 37 12.84 -18.40 4.93
N LEU A 38 12.98 -19.15 6.01
CA LEU A 38 11.90 -19.36 7.00
C LEU A 38 11.66 -18.12 7.88
N ILE A 39 12.69 -17.34 8.20
CA ILE A 39 12.54 -16.04 8.89
C ILE A 39 11.77 -15.05 7.99
N GLN A 40 12.06 -14.98 6.70
CA GLN A 40 11.34 -14.12 5.74
C GLN A 40 9.86 -14.53 5.53
N ILE A 41 9.58 -15.84 5.56
CA ILE A 41 8.20 -16.34 5.47
C ILE A 41 7.45 -16.12 6.80
N ALA A 42 8.13 -16.23 7.96
CA ALA A 42 7.55 -15.90 9.26
C ALA A 42 7.21 -14.41 9.41
N ASP A 43 8.01 -13.52 8.82
CA ASP A 43 7.79 -12.08 8.82
C ASP A 43 6.57 -11.69 7.95
N ARG A 44 6.48 -12.22 6.72
CA ARG A 44 5.29 -12.05 5.87
C ARG A 44 4.02 -12.65 6.47
N THR A 45 4.14 -13.72 7.25
CA THR A 45 3.00 -14.32 7.96
C THR A 45 2.61 -13.48 9.20
N ALA A 46 3.57 -12.84 9.87
CA ALA A 46 3.32 -11.90 10.96
C ALA A 46 2.60 -10.62 10.48
N HIS A 47 2.90 -10.08 9.29
CA HIS A 47 2.15 -8.96 8.69
C HIS A 47 0.70 -9.34 8.31
N ILE A 48 0.49 -10.55 7.81
CA ILE A 48 -0.84 -11.11 7.52
C ILE A 48 -1.61 -11.38 8.84
N GLU A 49 -0.93 -11.74 9.93
CA GLU A 49 -1.53 -11.90 11.27
C GLU A 49 -1.79 -10.55 11.98
N LEU A 50 -0.97 -9.51 11.71
CA LEU A 50 -1.14 -8.15 12.21
C LEU A 50 -2.40 -7.47 11.61
N ILE A 51 -2.63 -7.66 10.31
CA ILE A 51 -3.85 -7.23 9.63
C ILE A 51 -5.04 -8.15 9.99
N GLY A 52 -4.78 -9.41 10.38
CA GLY A 52 -5.81 -10.42 10.69
C GLY A 52 -6.38 -10.42 12.12
N LYS A 53 -5.66 -9.91 13.12
CA LYS A 53 -6.16 -9.70 14.50
C LYS A 53 -7.07 -8.47 14.65
N VAL A 54 -7.50 -7.88 13.53
CA VAL A 54 -8.61 -6.92 13.37
C VAL A 54 -9.95 -7.63 13.64
N LYS A 55 -10.13 -8.13 14.86
CA LYS A 55 -11.40 -8.60 15.40
C LYS A 55 -11.66 -7.88 16.73
N ASN A 56 -11.89 -6.56 16.56
CA ASN A 56 -12.46 -5.59 17.52
C ASN A 56 -11.48 -5.15 18.64
N GLU A 57 -11.44 -3.90 19.15
CA GLU A 57 -12.43 -2.81 19.32
C GLU A 57 -11.65 -1.48 19.45
N GLU A 58 -11.42 -0.69 18.39
CA GLU A 58 -12.12 0.57 18.03
C GLU A 58 -11.37 1.17 16.83
N ASP A 59 -12.07 1.85 15.91
CA ASP A 59 -11.43 2.68 14.90
C ASP A 59 -10.75 3.86 15.60
N ILE A 60 -9.41 3.87 15.69
CA ILE A 60 -8.68 4.97 16.34
C ILE A 60 -8.99 6.30 15.65
N VAL A 61 -9.18 6.24 14.33
CA VAL A 61 -9.76 7.32 13.53
C VAL A 61 -11.18 6.88 13.14
N VAL A 62 -12.17 7.40 13.86
CA VAL A 62 -13.57 6.96 13.74
C VAL A 62 -14.25 7.58 12.52
N TRP A 63 -14.90 6.75 11.70
CA TRP A 63 -15.90 7.21 10.74
C TRP A 63 -17.24 7.44 11.46
N THR A 64 -17.78 8.64 11.36
CA THR A 64 -19.04 9.02 11.98
C THR A 64 -20.09 9.36 10.93
N GLU A 65 -21.37 9.23 11.28
CA GLU A 65 -22.50 9.46 10.35
C GLU A 65 -22.54 10.87 9.75
N ASP A 66 -21.97 11.87 10.43
CA ASP A 66 -21.86 13.25 9.91
C ASP A 66 -20.88 13.39 8.75
N LEU A 67 -19.98 12.43 8.55
CA LEU A 67 -19.06 12.37 7.42
C LEU A 67 -19.71 11.80 6.14
N ASN A 68 -20.92 11.24 6.23
CA ASN A 68 -21.61 10.67 5.07
C ASN A 68 -22.08 11.77 4.11
N THR A 69 -21.58 11.73 2.88
CA THR A 69 -21.96 12.66 1.80
C THR A 69 -23.23 12.22 1.06
N SER A 70 -23.73 11.01 1.34
CA SER A 70 -24.85 10.35 0.65
C SER A 70 -24.56 9.93 -0.80
N VAL A 71 -23.29 10.00 -1.22
CA VAL A 71 -22.81 9.46 -2.50
C VAL A 71 -21.91 8.27 -2.19
N LYS A 72 -22.44 7.06 -2.41
CA LYS A 72 -21.77 5.79 -2.08
C LYS A 72 -20.31 5.73 -2.55
N ARG A 73 -20.05 6.13 -3.80
CA ARG A 73 -18.70 6.16 -4.38
C ARG A 73 -17.70 7.03 -3.59
N ILE A 74 -18.14 8.15 -3.04
CA ILE A 74 -17.32 9.04 -2.21
C ILE A 74 -17.18 8.44 -0.81
N ASP A 75 -18.30 8.06 -0.20
CA ASP A 75 -18.35 7.55 1.17
C ASP A 75 -17.52 6.26 1.33
N ASP A 76 -17.64 5.30 0.41
CA ASP A 76 -16.88 4.05 0.46
C ASP A 76 -15.36 4.29 0.33
N ALA A 77 -14.96 5.22 -0.54
CA ALA A 77 -13.55 5.56 -0.72
C ALA A 77 -12.98 6.23 0.53
N LEU A 78 -13.71 7.19 1.11
CA LEU A 78 -13.31 7.90 2.32
C LEU A 78 -13.31 6.99 3.56
N GLN A 79 -14.22 6.02 3.66
CA GLN A 79 -14.20 5.00 4.71
C GLN A 79 -12.97 4.10 4.61
N ALA A 80 -12.60 3.67 3.39
CA ALA A 80 -11.37 2.92 3.17
C ALA A 80 -10.13 3.74 3.57
N ILE A 81 -10.06 5.01 3.17
CA ILE A 81 -8.98 5.93 3.56
C ILE A 81 -8.94 6.11 5.08
N THR A 82 -10.09 6.26 5.75
CA THR A 82 -10.21 6.40 7.21
C THR A 82 -9.69 5.17 7.94
N LYS A 83 -9.94 3.98 7.38
CA LYS A 83 -9.38 2.72 7.90
C LYS A 83 -7.86 2.68 7.76
N THR A 84 -7.31 3.13 6.64
CA THR A 84 -5.85 3.20 6.44
C THR A 84 -5.21 4.25 7.34
N LEU A 85 -5.88 5.36 7.61
CA LEU A 85 -5.47 6.34 8.62
C LEU A 85 -5.43 5.70 10.02
N SER A 86 -6.41 4.87 10.38
CA SER A 86 -6.36 4.08 11.61
C SER A 86 -5.19 3.08 11.61
N ASN A 87 -4.86 2.46 10.46
CA ASN A 87 -3.67 1.61 10.33
C ASN A 87 -2.38 2.41 10.58
N ALA A 88 -2.26 3.62 10.03
CA ALA A 88 -1.09 4.47 10.25
C ALA A 88 -0.89 4.78 11.74
N VAL A 89 -1.97 5.05 12.48
CA VAL A 89 -1.90 5.24 13.94
C VAL A 89 -1.48 3.95 14.65
N ARG A 90 -2.02 2.78 14.25
CA ARG A 90 -1.60 1.48 14.81
C ARG A 90 -0.12 1.20 14.57
N CYS A 91 0.41 1.56 13.40
CA CYS A 91 1.84 1.42 13.13
C CYS A 91 2.70 2.15 14.17
N VAL A 92 2.25 3.32 14.63
CA VAL A 92 2.92 4.07 15.70
C VAL A 92 2.69 3.45 17.07
N ASP A 93 1.45 3.06 17.39
CA ASP A 93 1.08 2.50 18.69
C ASP A 93 1.82 1.18 18.98
N TYR A 94 1.93 0.32 17.97
CA TYR A 94 2.61 -0.96 18.05
C TYR A 94 4.11 -0.89 17.71
N LYS A 95 4.59 0.29 17.28
CA LYS A 95 5.99 0.51 16.85
C LYS A 95 6.40 -0.50 15.78
N GLU A 96 5.56 -0.61 14.76
CA GLU A 96 5.78 -1.51 13.63
C GLU A 96 7.11 -1.23 12.93
N ASP A 97 7.63 -2.26 12.28
CA ASP A 97 8.85 -2.15 11.51
C ASP A 97 8.68 -1.14 10.36
N LYS A 98 9.81 -0.51 9.99
CA LYS A 98 9.82 0.61 9.05
C LYS A 98 9.18 0.25 7.70
N GLU A 99 9.38 -0.98 7.26
CA GLU A 99 8.83 -1.54 6.02
C GLU A 99 7.29 -1.54 6.07
N VAL A 100 6.69 -1.94 7.19
CA VAL A 100 5.23 -1.89 7.41
C VAL A 100 4.72 -0.47 7.42
N VAL A 101 5.44 0.43 8.09
CA VAL A 101 5.09 1.86 8.13
C VAL A 101 5.06 2.43 6.72
N ILE A 102 6.08 2.12 5.90
CA ILE A 102 6.15 2.54 4.51
C ILE A 102 4.97 1.99 3.73
N GLU A 103 4.69 0.69 3.82
CA GLU A 103 3.58 0.06 3.09
C GLU A 103 2.22 0.69 3.41
N VAL A 104 1.92 0.92 4.68
CA VAL A 104 0.65 1.54 5.11
C VAL A 104 0.54 2.99 4.66
N MET A 105 1.63 3.75 4.74
CA MET A 105 1.64 5.14 4.30
C MET A 105 1.54 5.27 2.77
N ASP A 106 2.11 4.31 2.04
CA ASP A 106 2.02 4.24 0.59
C ASP A 106 0.61 3.88 0.14
N GLU A 107 -0.02 2.92 0.82
CA GLU A 107 -1.43 2.61 0.62
C GLU A 107 -2.30 3.85 0.83
N LEU A 108 -2.07 4.62 1.90
CA LEU A 108 -2.80 5.86 2.17
C LEU A 108 -2.64 6.89 1.03
N ILE A 109 -1.40 7.07 0.54
CA ILE A 109 -1.10 8.00 -0.56
C ILE A 109 -1.81 7.56 -1.84
N VAL A 110 -1.77 6.27 -2.17
CA VAL A 110 -2.43 5.71 -3.36
C VAL A 110 -3.94 5.89 -3.28
N GLN A 111 -4.57 5.56 -2.15
CA GLN A 111 -6.01 5.69 -1.96
C GLN A 111 -6.47 7.15 -2.09
N LEU A 112 -5.76 8.08 -1.45
CA LEU A 112 -6.06 9.52 -1.55
C LEU A 112 -5.93 10.02 -2.99
N MET A 113 -4.82 9.71 -3.66
CA MET A 113 -4.61 10.17 -5.04
C MET A 113 -5.65 9.57 -6.00
N ALA A 114 -6.02 8.30 -5.84
CA ALA A 114 -7.06 7.66 -6.63
C ALA A 114 -8.44 8.29 -6.40
N HIS A 115 -8.83 8.51 -5.14
CA HIS A 115 -10.09 9.17 -4.78
C HIS A 115 -10.16 10.60 -5.34
N GLN A 116 -9.12 11.40 -5.14
CA GLN A 116 -9.05 12.77 -5.64
C GLN A 116 -9.04 12.84 -7.17
N THR A 117 -8.36 11.91 -7.84
CA THR A 117 -8.41 11.79 -9.30
C THR A 117 -9.83 11.50 -9.77
N ASP A 118 -10.51 10.58 -9.09
CA ASP A 118 -11.88 10.21 -9.42
C ASP A 118 -12.84 11.40 -9.33
N GLU A 119 -12.76 12.17 -8.24
CA GLU A 119 -13.56 13.36 -8.05
C GLU A 119 -13.25 14.44 -9.09
N GLU A 120 -11.98 14.67 -9.41
CA GLU A 120 -11.58 15.64 -10.44
C GLU A 120 -12.05 15.25 -11.84
N GLU A 121 -12.05 13.97 -12.16
CA GLU A 121 -12.62 13.46 -13.41
C GLU A 121 -14.14 13.62 -13.45
N LEU A 122 -14.83 13.36 -12.34
CA LEU A 122 -16.28 13.60 -12.22
C LEU A 122 -16.61 15.09 -12.33
N MET A 123 -15.84 15.95 -11.65
CA MET A 123 -15.96 17.41 -11.73
C MET A 123 -15.83 17.89 -13.18
N GLN A 124 -14.79 17.44 -13.88
CA GLN A 124 -14.54 17.81 -15.27
C GLN A 124 -15.64 17.28 -16.20
N LYS A 125 -16.00 16.00 -16.07
CA LYS A 125 -16.95 15.31 -16.95
C LYS A 125 -18.35 15.90 -16.87
N TYR A 126 -18.81 16.20 -15.65
CA TYR A 126 -20.16 16.70 -15.41
C TYR A 126 -20.23 18.23 -15.31
N LYS A 127 -19.11 18.93 -15.49
CA LYS A 127 -19.02 20.40 -15.50
C LYS A 127 -19.41 21.01 -14.14
N PHE A 128 -18.75 20.53 -13.09
CA PHE A 128 -18.86 21.12 -11.76
C PHE A 128 -18.54 22.63 -11.81
N PRO A 129 -19.22 23.48 -11.02
CA PRO A 129 -19.01 24.93 -11.09
C PRO A 129 -17.55 25.31 -10.83
N SER A 130 -16.95 26.01 -11.79
CA SER A 130 -15.53 26.39 -11.75
C SER A 130 -15.16 27.28 -10.55
N SER A 131 -16.14 28.01 -9.99
CA SER A 131 -15.96 28.80 -8.78
C SER A 131 -15.71 27.96 -7.52
N LEU A 132 -16.18 26.71 -7.50
CA LEU A 132 -15.99 25.75 -6.40
C LEU A 132 -14.83 24.79 -6.71
N GLU A 133 -14.71 24.36 -7.97
CA GLU A 133 -13.70 23.42 -8.44
C GLU A 133 -12.26 23.83 -8.08
N LEU A 134 -11.92 25.11 -8.22
CA LEU A 134 -10.56 25.59 -7.93
C LEU A 134 -10.19 25.42 -6.45
N ALA A 135 -11.13 25.72 -5.55
CA ALA A 135 -10.90 25.58 -4.12
C ALA A 135 -10.77 24.10 -3.72
N HIS A 136 -11.62 23.25 -4.30
CA HIS A 136 -11.60 21.80 -4.12
C HIS A 136 -10.24 21.21 -4.56
N LYS A 137 -9.82 21.48 -5.80
CA LYS A 137 -8.52 21.04 -6.33
C LYS A 137 -7.33 21.56 -5.53
N SER A 138 -7.41 22.79 -5.03
CA SER A 138 -6.36 23.33 -4.16
C SER A 138 -6.29 22.61 -2.81
N ALA A 139 -7.43 22.16 -2.27
CA ALA A 139 -7.48 21.35 -1.05
C ALA A 139 -6.85 19.97 -1.27
N HIS A 140 -7.11 19.33 -2.42
CA HIS A 140 -6.49 18.05 -2.79
C HIS A 140 -4.97 18.10 -2.74
N VAL A 141 -4.38 19.10 -3.42
CA VAL A 141 -2.93 19.32 -3.41
C VAL A 141 -2.42 19.52 -1.98
N SER A 142 -3.14 20.27 -1.15
CA SER A 142 -2.75 20.50 0.26
C SER A 142 -2.76 19.20 1.08
N ILE A 143 -3.80 18.36 0.91
CA ILE A 143 -3.93 17.08 1.61
C ILE A 143 -2.77 16.16 1.25
N ILE A 144 -2.47 15.96 -0.04
CA ILE A 144 -1.37 15.09 -0.46
C ILE A 144 -0.03 15.59 0.07
N ARG A 145 0.23 16.90 0.00
CA ARG A 145 1.48 17.46 0.55
C ARG A 145 1.61 17.24 2.06
N LYS A 146 0.52 17.38 2.82
CA LYS A 146 0.51 17.07 4.26
C LYS A 146 0.81 15.59 4.52
N VAL A 147 0.20 14.69 3.76
CA VAL A 147 0.40 13.25 3.91
C VAL A 147 1.81 12.81 3.53
N ILE A 148 2.41 13.39 2.49
CA ILE A 148 3.82 13.11 2.14
C ILE A 148 4.76 13.61 3.25
N SER A 149 4.50 14.78 3.80
CA SER A 149 5.27 15.28 4.95
C SER A 149 5.14 14.38 6.16
N PHE A 150 3.93 13.86 6.43
CA PHE A 150 3.68 12.94 7.53
C PHE A 150 4.29 11.56 7.27
N HIS A 151 4.25 11.03 6.05
CA HIS A 151 4.99 9.82 5.64
C HIS A 151 6.48 9.98 5.97
N ASP A 152 7.08 11.11 5.60
CA ASP A 152 8.48 11.39 5.90
C ASP A 152 8.79 11.42 7.41
N GLU A 153 7.88 11.96 8.21
CA GLU A 153 7.98 11.98 9.67
C GLU A 153 7.84 10.58 10.29
N MET A 154 6.85 9.82 9.84
CA MET A 154 6.60 8.43 10.22
C MET A 154 7.84 7.55 9.98
N VAL A 155 8.49 7.73 8.83
CA VAL A 155 9.65 6.92 8.41
C VAL A 155 10.96 7.34 9.08
N LYS A 156 11.16 8.64 9.34
CA LYS A 156 12.45 9.16 9.86
C LYS A 156 12.51 9.20 11.36
N SER A 157 11.42 9.59 12.01
CA SER A 157 11.40 9.91 13.44
C SER A 157 10.32 9.17 14.21
N MET A 158 9.29 8.65 13.52
CA MET A 158 8.10 8.04 14.12
C MET A 158 7.45 8.96 15.19
N PRO A 159 6.43 9.74 14.83
CA PRO A 159 5.79 10.68 15.74
C PRO A 159 5.19 9.97 16.96
N SER A 160 4.79 10.72 17.99
CA SER A 160 4.06 10.11 19.10
C SER A 160 2.68 9.62 18.66
N VAL A 161 2.11 8.67 19.41
CA VAL A 161 0.74 8.18 19.17
C VAL A 161 -0.27 9.32 19.17
N ASN A 162 -0.14 10.28 20.10
CA ASN A 162 -1.05 11.42 20.18
C ASN A 162 -0.93 12.37 18.98
N GLU A 163 0.29 12.64 18.50
CA GLU A 163 0.50 13.43 17.27
C GLU A 163 -0.10 12.72 16.06
N SER A 164 0.06 11.39 15.99
CA SER A 164 -0.49 10.55 14.92
C SER A 164 -2.02 10.56 14.93
N ILE A 165 -2.65 10.43 16.09
CA ILE A 165 -4.10 10.54 16.27
C ILE A 165 -4.58 11.91 15.81
N ILE A 166 -3.93 12.99 16.25
CA ILE A 166 -4.32 14.36 15.86
C ILE A 166 -4.21 14.53 14.35
N PHE A 167 -3.09 14.13 13.75
CA PHE A 167 -2.92 14.24 12.29
C PHE A 167 -4.01 13.47 11.55
N CYS A 168 -4.17 12.19 11.87
CA CYS A 168 -5.05 11.30 11.13
C CYS A 168 -6.54 11.65 11.33
N SER A 169 -6.96 12.02 12.54
CA SER A 169 -8.36 12.41 12.83
C SER A 169 -8.76 13.78 12.28
N THR A 170 -7.81 14.64 11.95
CA THR A 170 -8.10 16.01 11.46
C THR A 170 -7.83 16.19 9.97
N LEU A 171 -7.26 15.18 9.29
CA LEU A 171 -6.85 15.29 7.89
C LEU A 171 -8.01 15.58 6.94
N LEU A 172 -9.14 14.88 7.10
CA LEU A 172 -10.25 14.85 6.15
C LEU A 172 -11.54 15.56 6.60
N PRO A 173 -11.96 15.58 7.88
CA PRO A 173 -13.31 16.04 8.23
C PRO A 173 -13.68 17.44 7.72
N SER A 174 -12.73 18.38 7.73
CA SER A 174 -12.98 19.73 7.21
C SER A 174 -13.22 19.73 5.69
N HIS A 175 -12.55 18.85 4.95
CA HIS A 175 -12.69 18.73 3.51
C HIS A 175 -14.04 18.10 3.16
N ILE A 176 -14.36 16.99 3.82
CA ILE A 176 -15.61 16.25 3.69
C ILE A 176 -16.82 17.16 3.94
N HIS A 177 -16.82 17.87 5.07
CA HIS A 177 -17.93 18.74 5.45
C HIS A 177 -18.09 19.99 4.57
N SER A 178 -17.14 20.28 3.68
CA SER A 178 -17.25 21.44 2.79
C SER A 178 -17.19 21.04 1.32
N GLN A 179 -16.01 20.75 0.78
CA GLN A 179 -15.87 20.55 -0.66
C GLN A 179 -16.47 19.23 -1.15
N ASP A 180 -16.36 18.14 -0.39
CA ASP A 180 -16.90 16.83 -0.81
C ASP A 180 -18.41 16.83 -0.69
N ALA A 181 -18.96 17.44 0.36
CA ALA A 181 -20.40 17.66 0.50
C ALA A 181 -20.98 18.51 -0.64
N GLU A 182 -20.30 19.59 -1.04
CA GLU A 182 -20.69 20.41 -2.20
C GLU A 182 -20.67 19.62 -3.51
N LEU A 183 -19.62 18.80 -3.71
CA LEU A 183 -19.51 17.93 -4.87
C LEU A 183 -20.60 16.85 -4.86
N ALA A 184 -20.83 16.20 -3.73
CA ALA A 184 -21.83 15.14 -3.57
C ALA A 184 -23.26 15.64 -3.86
N LEU A 185 -23.61 16.84 -3.38
CA LEU A 185 -24.89 17.48 -3.71
C LEU A 185 -25.03 17.71 -5.22
N PHE A 186 -23.98 18.22 -5.87
CA PHE A 186 -23.97 18.41 -7.31
C PHE A 186 -24.09 17.09 -8.08
N LEU A 187 -23.32 16.07 -7.70
CA LEU A 187 -23.29 14.77 -8.35
C LEU A 187 -24.65 14.07 -8.23
N SER A 188 -25.27 14.12 -7.05
CA SER A 188 -26.58 13.52 -6.80
C SER A 188 -27.69 14.09 -7.71
N GLU A 189 -27.56 15.35 -8.14
CA GLU A 189 -28.51 15.98 -9.06
C GLU A 189 -28.21 15.67 -10.53
N LYS A 190 -26.93 15.56 -10.91
CA LYS A 190 -26.49 15.56 -12.33
C LYS A 190 -26.04 14.20 -12.86
N VAL A 191 -25.73 13.25 -11.98
CA VAL A 191 -25.04 12.02 -12.36
C VAL A 191 -25.95 10.81 -12.15
N PRO A 192 -26.05 9.89 -13.13
CA PRO A 192 -26.80 8.67 -12.96
C PRO A 192 -26.32 7.82 -11.78
N LYS A 193 -27.26 7.20 -11.06
CA LYS A 193 -26.95 6.39 -9.87
C LYS A 193 -25.99 5.24 -10.16
N ASP A 194 -26.06 4.60 -11.33
CA ASP A 194 -25.16 3.52 -11.72
C ASP A 194 -23.68 3.96 -11.86
N VAL A 195 -23.44 5.27 -12.01
CA VAL A 195 -22.10 5.85 -12.02
C VAL A 195 -21.65 6.17 -10.58
N LEU A 196 -22.57 6.60 -9.72
CA LEU A 196 -22.34 6.93 -8.31
C LEU A 196 -22.27 5.71 -7.39
N ASP A 197 -22.68 4.53 -7.86
CA ASP A 197 -22.57 3.27 -7.14
C ASP A 197 -21.27 2.51 -7.47
N ARG A 198 -20.45 3.01 -8.42
CA ARG A 198 -19.16 2.39 -8.80
C ARG A 198 -18.11 2.65 -7.73
N GLU A 199 -17.29 1.64 -7.46
CA GLU A 199 -16.18 1.74 -6.52
C GLU A 199 -14.99 2.47 -7.15
N VAL A 200 -14.23 3.17 -6.32
CA VAL A 200 -12.93 3.73 -6.68
C VAL A 200 -11.88 2.63 -6.61
N VAL A 201 -11.04 2.54 -7.62
CA VAL A 201 -9.99 1.52 -7.73
C VAL A 201 -8.70 2.04 -7.12
N PHE A 202 -8.09 1.26 -6.20
CA PHE A 202 -6.87 1.61 -5.45
C PHE A 202 -5.64 0.77 -5.81
N ASN A 203 -5.72 -0.07 -6.84
CA ASN A 203 -4.63 -0.98 -7.20
C ASN A 203 -3.63 -0.39 -8.20
N GLU A 204 -3.78 0.90 -8.55
CA GLU A 204 -2.88 1.61 -9.43
C GLU A 204 -2.65 3.05 -8.95
N VAL A 205 -1.48 3.60 -9.26
CA VAL A 205 -1.16 4.99 -8.97
C VAL A 205 -1.85 5.90 -9.98
N ARG A 206 -2.85 6.67 -9.53
CA ARG A 206 -3.54 7.68 -10.33
C ARG A 206 -3.26 9.07 -9.76
N ILE A 207 -2.52 9.91 -10.48
CA ILE A 207 -2.14 11.25 -9.99
C ILE A 207 -3.27 12.25 -10.31
N PRO A 208 -3.81 12.99 -9.31
CA PRO A 208 -4.85 13.98 -9.56
C PRO A 208 -4.37 15.05 -10.55
N PRO A 209 -5.20 15.46 -11.53
CA PRO A 209 -4.84 16.52 -12.47
C PRO A 209 -4.36 17.81 -11.79
N SER A 210 -4.96 18.18 -10.65
CA SER A 210 -4.54 19.32 -9.84
C SER A 210 -3.13 19.19 -9.26
N LEU A 211 -2.76 17.99 -8.80
CA LEU A 211 -1.45 17.69 -8.24
C LEU A 211 -0.37 17.66 -9.30
N ASP A 212 -0.67 17.06 -10.46
CA ASP A 212 0.23 17.09 -11.62
C ASP A 212 0.47 18.53 -12.09
N ALA A 213 -0.59 19.34 -12.20
CA ALA A 213 -0.48 20.75 -12.57
C ALA A 213 0.31 21.57 -11.54
N PHE A 214 0.19 21.26 -10.25
CA PHE A 214 0.97 21.89 -9.18
C PHE A 214 2.46 21.53 -9.30
N ASN A 215 2.78 20.25 -9.43
CA ASN A 215 4.16 19.76 -9.48
C ASN A 215 4.90 20.14 -10.77
N ASN A 216 4.19 20.37 -11.87
CA ASN A 216 4.73 20.82 -13.15
C ASN A 216 4.50 22.32 -13.42
N GLY A 217 3.96 23.06 -12.44
CA GLY A 217 3.61 24.46 -12.57
C GLY A 217 4.81 25.41 -12.50
N PRO A 218 4.62 26.70 -12.84
CA PRO A 218 5.70 27.69 -12.89
C PRO A 218 6.36 27.98 -11.53
N ASN A 219 5.66 27.68 -10.43
CA ASN A 219 6.13 27.90 -9.07
C ASN A 219 6.50 26.58 -8.35
N ALA A 220 6.62 25.47 -9.09
CA ALA A 220 6.95 24.19 -8.50
C ALA A 220 8.36 24.20 -7.89
N SER A 221 8.49 23.71 -6.66
CA SER A 221 9.79 23.46 -6.07
C SER A 221 10.44 22.25 -6.75
N MET A 222 11.59 22.47 -7.39
CA MET A 222 12.32 21.40 -8.07
C MET A 222 12.70 20.26 -7.11
N ILE A 223 12.99 20.59 -5.84
CA ILE A 223 13.34 19.60 -4.82
C ILE A 223 12.10 18.79 -4.43
N GLU A 224 10.98 19.46 -4.13
CA GLU A 224 9.73 18.76 -3.77
C GLU A 224 9.28 17.85 -4.92
N LYS A 225 9.39 18.33 -6.17
CA LYS A 225 9.07 17.51 -7.35
C LYS A 225 9.95 16.27 -7.46
N ILE A 226 11.27 16.40 -7.32
CA ILE A 226 12.18 15.24 -7.39
C ILE A 226 11.87 14.22 -6.29
N GLN A 227 11.53 14.70 -5.08
CA GLN A 227 11.14 13.82 -3.97
C GLN A 227 9.82 13.11 -4.27
N PHE A 228 8.83 13.85 -4.78
CA PHE A 228 7.55 13.30 -5.20
C PHE A 228 7.72 12.25 -6.30
N ASP A 229 8.44 12.55 -7.38
CA ASP A 229 8.66 11.63 -8.49
C ASP A 229 9.30 10.33 -8.00
N LYS A 230 10.35 10.41 -7.17
CA LYS A 230 11.01 9.22 -6.58
C LYS A 230 10.08 8.39 -5.71
N LEU A 231 9.24 9.05 -4.91
CA LEU A 231 8.26 8.39 -4.06
C LEU A 231 7.25 7.62 -4.93
N ILE A 232 6.72 8.28 -5.95
CA ILE A 232 5.74 7.68 -6.87
C ILE A 232 6.35 6.52 -7.67
N ASP A 233 7.59 6.66 -8.15
CA ASP A 233 8.26 5.60 -8.89
C ASP A 233 8.46 4.35 -8.01
N ARG A 234 8.88 4.52 -6.75
CA ARG A 234 8.97 3.40 -5.77
C ARG A 234 7.62 2.73 -5.57
N ILE A 235 6.56 3.51 -5.29
CA ILE A 235 5.21 2.97 -5.04
C ILE A 235 4.71 2.16 -6.25
N LYS A 236 4.97 2.64 -7.47
CA LYS A 236 4.61 1.92 -8.70
C LYS A 236 5.34 0.60 -8.81
N GLU A 237 6.65 0.59 -8.61
CA GLU A 237 7.47 -0.63 -8.63
C GLU A 237 6.93 -1.67 -7.62
N GLU A 238 6.65 -1.26 -6.38
CA GLU A 238 6.10 -2.15 -5.35
C GLU A 238 4.68 -2.66 -5.67
N LEU A 239 3.82 -1.83 -6.28
CA LEU A 239 2.50 -2.28 -6.75
C LEU A 239 2.61 -3.27 -7.90
N GLU A 240 3.50 -3.03 -8.87
CA GLU A 240 3.75 -3.94 -9.99
C GLU A 240 4.27 -5.30 -9.50
N GLU A 241 5.21 -5.32 -8.54
CA GLU A 241 5.72 -6.54 -7.93
C GLU A 241 4.62 -7.32 -7.20
N ARG A 242 3.77 -6.64 -6.42
CA ARG A 242 2.61 -7.27 -5.73
C ARG A 242 1.62 -7.87 -6.71
N LEU A 243 1.23 -7.12 -7.75
CA LEU A 243 0.30 -7.59 -8.77
C LEU A 243 0.86 -8.77 -9.57
N GLN A 244 2.17 -8.82 -9.81
CA GLN A 244 2.80 -9.96 -10.45
C GLN A 244 2.76 -11.20 -9.54
N TYR A 245 3.11 -11.03 -8.26
CA TYR A 245 3.06 -12.12 -7.28
C TYR A 245 1.65 -12.71 -7.13
N GLU A 246 0.63 -11.86 -7.03
CA GLU A 246 -0.78 -12.30 -6.92
C GLU A 246 -1.21 -13.13 -8.14
N LYS A 247 -0.89 -12.68 -9.36
CA LYS A 247 -1.18 -13.43 -10.59
C LYS A 247 -0.47 -14.79 -10.62
N GLU A 248 0.78 -14.85 -10.17
CA GLU A 248 1.53 -16.11 -10.10
C GLU A 248 0.91 -17.09 -9.09
N GLU A 249 0.42 -16.61 -7.95
CA GLU A 249 -0.26 -17.43 -6.95
C GLU A 249 -1.64 -17.91 -7.43
N GLU A 250 -2.43 -17.06 -8.09
CA GLU A 250 -3.71 -17.46 -8.71
C GLU A 250 -3.50 -18.58 -9.74
N LEU A 251 -2.49 -18.45 -10.61
CA LEU A 251 -2.15 -19.47 -11.60
C LEU A 251 -1.77 -20.81 -10.93
N LYS A 252 -0.96 -20.77 -9.87
CA LYS A 252 -0.61 -21.99 -9.10
C LYS A 252 -1.83 -22.65 -8.46
N GLN A 253 -2.76 -21.85 -7.94
CA GLN A 253 -3.99 -22.37 -7.34
C GLN A 253 -4.91 -23.00 -8.39
N GLU A 254 -5.06 -22.38 -9.56
CA GLU A 254 -5.81 -22.96 -10.67
C GLU A 254 -5.21 -24.27 -11.20
N GLU A 255 -3.88 -24.35 -11.31
CA GLU A 255 -3.18 -25.56 -11.73
C GLU A 255 -3.36 -26.70 -10.72
N GLN A 256 -3.30 -26.40 -9.41
CA GLN A 256 -3.55 -27.37 -8.35
C GLN A 256 -5.00 -27.87 -8.36
N GLN A 257 -5.98 -27.00 -8.62
CA GLN A 257 -7.39 -27.40 -8.73
C GLN A 257 -7.64 -28.27 -9.96
N LYS A 258 -7.04 -27.95 -11.12
CA LYS A 258 -7.12 -28.78 -12.34
C LYS A 258 -6.45 -30.14 -12.19
N ALA A 259 -5.38 -30.23 -11.40
CA ALA A 259 -4.70 -31.50 -11.11
C ALA A 259 -5.48 -32.41 -10.12
N GLN A 260 -6.47 -31.86 -9.43
CA GLN A 260 -7.33 -32.58 -8.47
C GLN A 260 -8.72 -32.93 -9.05
N SER A 261 -9.05 -32.48 -10.27
CA SER A 261 -10.28 -32.79 -11.00
C SER A 261 -10.07 -33.86 -12.07
#